data_AF-A0A820HKJ1-F1
#
_entry.id   AF-A0A820HKJ1-F1
#
_cell.length_a   1.000
_cell.length_b   1.000
_cell.length_c   1.000
_cell.angle_alpha   90.00
_cell.angle_beta   90.00
_cell.angle_gamma   90.00
#
_symmetry.space_group_name_H-M   'P 1'
#
loop_
_entity.id
_entity.type
_entity.pdbx_description
1 polymer ?
#
loop_
_entity_poly.entity_id
_entity_poly.type
_entity_poly.pdbx_seq_one_letter_code
_entity_poly.pdbx_strand_id
1 'polypeptide(L)'
;MIVQITNSGDDVRSQQFDLQIPGGGVGLFNGCSSQWNSSSNGWDHRYGGVSSRGECYALPESIRAGCLFRFDWFKGADNPRMTYSRVQYPAQLVAITGCSRRG
;
A
#
# COMPACT_ATOMS: atom_id res chain seq x y z
N MET A 1 -1.63 -9.46 -10.20
CA MET A 1 -1.28 -8.04 -9.92
C MET A 1 0.16 -7.82 -10.37
N ILE A 2 0.45 -6.75 -11.11
CA ILE A 2 1.83 -6.37 -11.45
C ILE A 2 2.20 -5.18 -10.57
N VAL A 3 3.37 -5.22 -9.93
CA VAL A 3 3.84 -4.17 -9.02
C VAL A 3 5.24 -3.71 -9.40
N GLN A 4 5.56 -2.47 -9.04
CA GLN A 4 6.91 -1.94 -9.09
C GLN A 4 7.40 -1.75 -7.66
N ILE A 5 8.58 -2.30 -7.33
CA ILE A 5 9.20 -2.10 -6.02
C ILE A 5 9.72 -0.66 -5.94
N THR A 6 9.22 0.10 -4.96
CA THR A 6 9.58 1.50 -4.72
C THR A 6 10.22 1.73 -3.35
N ASN A 7 10.21 0.71 -2.48
CA ASN A 7 10.79 0.76 -1.14
C ASN A 7 11.29 -0.64 -0.73
N SER A 8 12.18 -0.71 0.25
CA SER A 8 12.58 -1.94 0.94
C SER A 8 12.05 -1.91 2.38
N GLY A 9 11.60 -3.07 2.87
CA GLY A 9 11.20 -3.28 4.27
C GLY A 9 12.05 -4.39 4.88
N ASP A 10 12.37 -4.25 6.17
CA ASP A 10 13.28 -5.15 6.90
C ASP A 10 12.57 -5.90 8.06
N ASP A 11 11.27 -5.66 8.28
CA ASP A 11 10.53 -6.04 9.50
C ASP A 11 9.82 -7.40 9.43
N VAL A 12 9.93 -8.10 8.31
CA VAL A 12 9.20 -9.35 8.04
C VAL A 12 10.08 -10.38 7.30
N ARG A 13 9.62 -11.66 7.29
CA ARG A 13 10.39 -12.82 6.80
C ARG A 13 10.81 -12.68 5.32
N SER A 14 11.77 -13.50 4.88
CA SER A 14 12.27 -13.49 3.51
C SER A 14 11.16 -13.74 2.46
N GLN A 15 11.28 -13.08 1.30
CA GLN A 15 10.39 -13.18 0.12
C GLN A 15 8.96 -12.62 0.30
N GLN A 16 8.83 -11.49 1.02
CA GLN A 16 7.57 -10.76 1.16
C GLN A 16 7.46 -9.58 0.19
N PHE A 17 6.22 -9.22 -0.16
CA PHE A 17 5.87 -7.98 -0.83
C PHE A 17 4.88 -7.22 0.05
N ASP A 18 5.29 -6.07 0.58
CA ASP A 18 4.38 -5.15 1.26
C ASP A 18 3.72 -4.23 0.24
N LEU A 19 2.43 -4.49 0.00
CA LEU A 19 1.66 -3.72 -0.96
C LEU A 19 1.32 -2.35 -0.36
N GLN A 20 1.74 -1.27 -1.03
CA GLN A 20 1.41 0.08 -0.63
C GLN A 20 -0.06 0.39 -0.93
N ILE A 21 -0.92 0.13 0.05
CA ILE A 21 -2.37 0.36 -0.02
C ILE A 21 -2.75 1.39 1.07
N PRO A 22 -3.24 2.59 0.69
CA PRO A 22 -3.73 3.57 1.65
C PRO A 22 -4.74 2.97 2.63
N GLY A 23 -4.57 3.25 3.92
CA GLY A 23 -5.41 2.67 4.97
C GLY A 23 -5.04 1.22 5.33
N GLY A 24 -3.92 0.67 4.83
CA GLY A 24 -3.39 -0.64 5.23
C GLY A 24 -2.61 -0.66 6.56
N GLY A 25 -2.49 0.49 7.23
CA GLY A 25 -1.70 0.66 8.45
C GLY A 25 -0.36 1.34 8.18
N VAL A 26 0.10 2.14 9.15
CA VAL A 26 1.36 2.90 9.05
C VAL A 26 2.59 2.08 9.47
N GLY A 27 2.39 0.98 10.20
CA GLY A 27 3.47 0.13 10.68
C GLY A 27 4.42 0.85 11.65
N LEU A 28 5.72 0.58 11.53
CA LEU A 28 6.73 1.20 12.39
C LEU A 28 6.81 2.72 12.20
N PHE A 29 6.73 3.21 10.96
CA PHE A 29 6.95 4.61 10.62
C PHE A 29 5.67 5.32 10.22
N ASN A 30 5.31 6.39 10.94
CA ASN A 30 4.09 7.16 10.66
C ASN A 30 4.43 8.56 10.12
N GLY A 31 4.59 8.66 8.79
CA GLY A 31 4.65 9.96 8.11
C GLY A 31 3.28 10.59 7.84
N CYS A 32 2.20 9.80 7.94
CA CYS A 32 0.83 10.25 7.67
C CYS A 32 0.32 11.25 8.70
N SER A 33 0.81 11.18 9.94
CA SER A 33 0.50 12.17 10.99
C SER A 33 0.98 13.57 10.58
N SER A 34 2.21 13.70 10.10
CA SER A 34 2.74 14.99 9.65
C SER A 34 2.10 15.47 8.35
N GLN A 35 1.83 14.56 7.40
CA GLN A 35 1.31 14.93 6.08
C GLN A 35 -0.19 15.22 6.08
N TRP A 36 -0.96 14.43 6.82
CA TRP A 36 -2.43 14.41 6.75
C TRP A 36 -3.11 14.51 8.12
N ASN A 37 -2.35 14.82 9.18
CA ASN A 37 -2.87 14.92 10.55
C ASN A 37 -3.63 13.65 11.00
N SER A 38 -3.19 12.47 10.55
CA SER A 38 -3.74 11.21 11.04
C SER A 38 -3.38 11.00 12.52
N SER A 39 -4.04 10.05 13.19
CA SER A 39 -3.66 9.67 14.55
C SER A 39 -2.23 9.11 14.62
N SER A 40 -1.70 8.93 15.84
CA SER A 40 -0.41 8.25 16.07
C SER A 40 -0.39 6.82 15.53
N ASN A 41 -1.55 6.17 15.42
CA ASN A 41 -1.72 4.84 14.81
C ASN A 41 -2.06 4.91 13.30
N GLY A 42 -2.09 6.09 12.69
CA GLY A 42 -2.59 6.27 11.33
C GLY A 42 -4.12 6.37 11.30
N TRP A 43 -4.76 5.65 10.37
CA TRP A 43 -6.21 5.48 10.34
C TRP A 43 -6.57 4.12 10.91
N ASP A 44 -7.26 4.13 12.04
CA ASP A 44 -7.64 2.95 12.83
C ASP A 44 -6.43 2.19 13.38
N HIS A 45 -6.16 0.96 12.93
CA HIS A 45 -5.10 0.13 13.50
C HIS A 45 -3.71 0.43 12.94
N ARG A 46 -2.70 0.50 13.83
CA ARG A 46 -1.31 0.76 13.43
C ARG A 46 -0.79 -0.23 12.38
N TYR A 47 -1.12 -1.51 12.55
CA TYR A 47 -0.85 -2.58 11.60
C TYR A 47 -2.21 -3.11 11.10
N GLY A 48 -2.40 -3.15 9.79
CA GLY A 48 -3.67 -3.55 9.17
C GLY A 48 -4.64 -2.40 8.86
N GLY A 49 -4.48 -1.25 9.53
CA GLY A 49 -5.22 -0.02 9.21
C GLY A 49 -6.72 -0.16 9.38
N VAL A 50 -7.48 0.40 8.43
CA VAL A 50 -8.94 0.34 8.42
C VAL A 50 -9.45 -1.09 8.24
N SER A 51 -10.56 -1.41 8.89
CA SER A 51 -11.20 -2.73 8.88
C SER A 51 -12.35 -2.85 7.88
N SER A 52 -12.88 -1.73 7.38
CA SER A 52 -14.03 -1.72 6.46
C SER A 52 -13.89 -0.74 5.30
N ARG A 53 -14.61 -1.01 4.21
CA ARG A 53 -14.71 -0.10 3.06
C ARG A 53 -15.24 1.28 3.46
N GLY A 54 -16.14 1.35 4.43
CA GLY A 54 -16.75 2.60 4.91
C GLY A 54 -15.75 3.52 5.61
N GLU A 55 -14.75 2.95 6.29
CA GLU A 55 -13.70 3.73 6.95
C GLU A 55 -12.74 4.42 5.97
N CYS A 56 -12.70 3.99 4.71
CA CYS A 56 -11.92 4.68 3.67
C CYS A 56 -12.33 6.15 3.49
N TYR A 57 -13.56 6.52 3.87
CA TYR A 57 -14.02 7.91 3.77
C TYR A 57 -13.43 8.84 4.83
N ALA A 58 -12.80 8.30 5.88
CA ALA A 58 -12.00 9.06 6.84
C ALA A 58 -10.59 9.44 6.30
N LEU A 59 -10.15 8.82 5.19
CA LEU A 59 -8.89 9.15 4.54
C LEU A 59 -9.04 10.39 3.63
N PRO A 60 -7.95 11.15 3.41
CA PRO A 60 -7.91 12.22 2.42
C PRO A 60 -8.38 11.75 1.04
N GLU A 61 -9.11 12.62 0.33
CA GLU A 61 -9.67 12.30 -0.98
C GLU A 61 -8.61 11.86 -1.99
N SER A 62 -7.42 12.47 -1.94
CA SER A 62 -6.27 12.18 -2.80
C SER A 62 -5.76 10.74 -2.72
N ILE A 63 -6.00 10.03 -1.61
CA ILE A 63 -5.56 8.63 -1.42
C ILE A 63 -6.72 7.65 -1.24
N ARG A 64 -7.96 8.15 -1.19
CA ARG A 64 -9.17 7.35 -0.93
C ARG A 64 -9.38 6.26 -1.96
N ALA A 65 -9.12 6.54 -3.24
CA ALA A 65 -9.28 5.54 -4.31
C ALA A 65 -8.42 4.29 -4.07
N GLY A 66 -7.19 4.44 -3.54
CA GLY A 66 -6.32 3.32 -3.17
C GLY A 66 -6.86 2.52 -1.97
N CYS A 67 -7.48 3.19 -1.00
CA CYS A 67 -8.16 2.50 0.10
C CYS A 67 -9.37 1.69 -0.40
N LEU A 68 -10.20 2.28 -1.27
CA LEU A 68 -11.35 1.58 -1.85
C LEU A 68 -10.92 0.37 -2.68
N PHE A 69 -9.81 0.45 -3.43
CA PHE A 69 -9.23 -0.69 -4.15
C PHE A 69 -9.00 -1.91 -3.24
N ARG A 70 -8.59 -1.70 -1.98
CA ARG A 70 -8.39 -2.78 -0.99
C ARG A 70 -9.64 -3.64 -0.83
N PHE A 71 -10.81 -3.02 -0.77
CA PHE A 71 -12.06 -3.72 -0.50
C PHE A 71 -12.80 -4.10 -1.80
N ASP A 72 -12.65 -3.31 -2.86
CA ASP A 72 -13.40 -3.49 -4.11
C ASP A 72 -12.78 -4.54 -5.01
N TRP A 73 -11.49 -4.39 -5.37
CA TRP A 73 -10.79 -5.33 -6.25
C TRP A 73 -10.04 -6.39 -5.46
N PHE A 74 -9.33 -5.97 -4.40
CA PHE A 74 -8.51 -6.86 -3.56
C PHE A 74 -9.33 -7.62 -2.51
N LYS A 75 -10.65 -7.36 -2.43
CA LYS A 75 -11.64 -8.09 -1.61
C LYS A 75 -11.32 -8.17 -0.12
N GLY A 76 -10.57 -7.21 0.41
CA GLY A 76 -10.16 -7.19 1.81
C GLY A 76 -9.28 -8.37 2.20
N ALA A 77 -8.57 -8.99 1.23
CA ALA A 77 -7.71 -10.13 1.50
C ALA A 77 -6.66 -9.80 2.56
N ASP A 78 -6.54 -10.66 3.56
CA ASP A 78 -5.57 -10.54 4.65
C ASP A 78 -4.33 -11.40 4.34
N ASN A 79 -3.23 -10.73 3.99
CA ASN A 79 -1.91 -11.32 3.72
C ASN A 79 -1.95 -12.59 2.84
N PRO A 80 -2.54 -12.51 1.62
CA PRO A 80 -2.66 -13.67 0.74
C PRO A 80 -1.29 -14.18 0.29
N ARG A 81 -1.15 -15.50 0.18
CA ARG A 81 0.03 -16.12 -0.43
C ARG A 81 0.06 -15.88 -1.94
N MET A 82 1.26 -15.82 -2.49
CA MET A 82 1.49 -15.57 -3.91
C MET A 82 2.72 -16.32 -4.44
N THR A 83 2.76 -16.47 -5.76
CA THR A 83 3.97 -16.77 -6.52
C THR A 83 4.28 -15.57 -7.40
N TYR A 84 5.55 -15.26 -7.65
CA TYR A 84 5.95 -14.10 -8.44
C TYR A 84 7.01 -14.42 -9.49
N SER A 85 7.00 -13.64 -10.56
CA SER A 85 8.06 -13.61 -11.57
C SER A 85 8.37 -12.16 -11.91
N ARG A 86 9.65 -11.86 -12.21
CA ARG A 86 10.05 -10.53 -12.65
C ARG A 86 9.62 -10.35 -14.11
N VAL A 87 9.00 -9.21 -14.40
CA VAL A 87 8.57 -8.83 -15.74
C VAL A 87 9.25 -7.53 -16.19
N GLN A 88 9.15 -7.21 -17.49
CA GLN A 88 9.54 -5.90 -17.99
C GLN A 88 8.65 -4.81 -17.39
N TYR A 89 9.24 -3.64 -17.10
CA TYR A 89 8.53 -2.51 -16.49
C TYR A 89 7.37 -2.05 -17.38
N PRO A 90 6.11 -2.15 -16.92
CA PRO A 90 4.98 -1.59 -17.65
C PRO A 90 5.09 -0.07 -17.73
N ALA A 91 4.82 0.50 -18.91
CA ALA A 91 4.94 1.94 -19.15
C ALA A 91 4.08 2.76 -18.19
N GLN A 92 2.92 2.24 -17.78
CA GLN A 92 2.01 2.90 -16.84
C GLN A 92 2.64 3.09 -15.45
N LEU A 93 3.36 2.08 -14.94
CA LEU A 93 4.01 2.17 -13.63
C LEU A 93 5.23 3.10 -13.68
N VAL A 94 5.99 3.04 -14.77
CA VAL A 94 7.13 3.96 -14.99
C VAL A 94 6.65 5.41 -15.11
N ALA A 95 5.54 5.67 -15.79
CA ALA A 95 4.98 7.01 -15.92
C ALA A 95 4.56 7.60 -14.56
N ILE A 96 4.08 6.77 -13.63
CA ILE A 96 3.68 7.18 -12.28
C ILE A 96 4.92 7.42 -11.40
N THR A 97 5.89 6.51 -11.41
CA THR A 97 7.05 6.57 -10.49
C THR A 97 8.21 7.41 -11.03
N GLY A 98 8.26 7.67 -12.34
CA GLY A 98 9.41 8.26 -13.02
C GLY A 98 10.65 7.35 -13.02
N CYS A 99 10.54 6.12 -12.51
CA CYS A 99 11.67 5.23 -12.31
C CYS A 99 11.63 4.07 -13.30
N SER A 100 12.67 3.94 -14.10
CA SER A 100 12.94 2.74 -14.89
C SER A 100 14.37 2.30 -14.65
N ARG A 101 14.60 0.99 -14.51
CA ARG A 101 15.96 0.46 -14.55
C ARG A 101 16.36 0.34 -16.00
N ARG A 102 17.45 1.02 -16.39
CA ARG A 102 18.11 0.70 -17.66
C ARG A 102 18.55 -0.76 -17.57
N GLY A 103 18.13 -1.54 -18.57
CA GLY A 103 18.61 -2.91 -18.75
C GLY A 103 20.09 -2.95 -19.02
#